data_AF-A0A506PGJ4-F1
#
_entry.id   AF-A0A506PGJ4-F1
#
_cell.length_a   1.000
_cell.length_b   1.000
_cell.length_c   1.000
_cell.angle_alpha   90.00
_cell.angle_beta   90.00
_cell.angle_gamma   90.00
#
_symmetry.space_group_name_H-M   'P 1'
#
loop_
_entity.id
_entity.type
_entity.pdbx_description
1 polymer ?
#
loop_
_entity_poly.entity_id
_entity_poly.type
_entity_poly.pdbx_seq_one_letter_code
_entity_poly.pdbx_strand_id
1 'polypeptide(L)'
;MLAVYVVTYNIFGDNSSLHTQFDCADDQYILDAALESSIDLPYSCMAGACSTCVALLNDGIVDQSDQSFLDDDCIVKGYVALCAAYPRSDIDITTHYESEMNCDPFIIIKD
;
A
#
# COMPACT_ATOMS: atom_id res chain seq x y z
N MET A 1 -15.82 -9.09 -17.62
CA MET A 1 -14.39 -8.85 -17.85
C MET A 1 -13.95 -8.08 -16.63
N LEU A 2 -13.01 -8.63 -15.85
CA LEU A 2 -12.45 -7.94 -14.69
C LEU A 2 -11.66 -6.72 -15.18
N ALA A 3 -11.71 -5.63 -14.42
CA ALA A 3 -10.83 -4.50 -14.69
C ALA A 3 -9.44 -4.86 -14.17
N VAL A 4 -8.40 -4.44 -14.89
CA VAL A 4 -7.01 -4.63 -14.50
C VAL A 4 -6.37 -3.26 -14.47
N TYR A 5 -5.68 -2.97 -13.39
CA TYR A 5 -5.02 -1.69 -13.14
C TYR A 5 -3.52 -1.88 -13.00
N VAL A 6 -2.78 -0.86 -13.40
CA VAL A 6 -1.32 -0.83 -13.23
C VAL A 6 -0.99 -0.29 -11.85
N VAL A 7 -0.23 -1.07 -11.09
CA VAL A 7 0.35 -0.66 -9.81
C VAL A 7 1.80 -0.29 -10.05
N THR A 8 2.13 0.99 -9.94
CA THR A 8 3.51 1.47 -9.89
C THR A 8 3.96 1.53 -8.44
N TYR A 9 5.11 0.95 -8.11
CA TYR A 9 5.64 1.02 -6.75
C TYR A 9 7.08 1.52 -6.71
N ASN A 10 7.38 2.19 -5.60
CA ASN A 10 8.71 2.65 -5.22
C ASN A 10 9.04 2.13 -3.81
N ILE A 11 10.33 1.98 -3.50
CA ILE A 11 10.78 1.62 -2.15
C ILE A 11 11.17 2.90 -1.42
N PHE A 12 10.65 3.12 -0.21
CA PHE A 12 11.01 4.28 0.59
C PHE A 12 12.54 4.36 0.80
N GLY A 13 13.13 5.53 0.53
CA GLY A 13 14.56 5.76 0.67
C GLY A 13 15.42 5.23 -0.48
N ASP A 14 14.85 4.45 -1.42
CA ASP A 14 15.52 4.11 -2.66
C ASP A 14 15.41 5.28 -3.66
N ASN A 15 16.55 5.80 -4.10
CA ASN A 15 16.64 6.89 -5.07
C ASN A 15 16.85 6.38 -6.50
N SER A 16 16.67 5.07 -6.74
CA SER A 16 16.72 4.53 -8.08
C SER A 16 15.59 5.14 -8.93
N SER A 17 15.88 5.52 -10.16
CA SER A 17 14.87 6.00 -11.11
C SER A 17 14.08 4.83 -11.74
N LEU A 18 14.12 3.65 -11.13
CA LEU A 18 13.49 2.42 -11.62
C LEU A 18 12.12 2.28 -10.97
N HIS A 19 11.10 2.80 -11.66
CA HIS A 19 9.72 2.50 -11.33
C HIS A 19 9.42 1.07 -11.77
N THR A 20 9.04 0.21 -10.82
CA THR A 20 8.60 -1.16 -11.12
C THR A 20 7.09 -1.20 -11.12
N GLN A 21 6.53 -2.01 -12.01
CA GLN A 21 5.09 -2.08 -12.24
C GLN A 21 4.62 -3.53 -12.27
N PHE A 22 3.38 -3.74 -11.85
CA PHE A 22 2.66 -4.99 -12.02
C PHE A 22 1.17 -4.73 -12.23
N ASP A 23 0.49 -5.72 -12.80
CA ASP A 23 -0.94 -5.68 -13.05
C ASP A 23 -1.69 -6.23 -11.83
N CYS A 24 -2.80 -5.59 -11.46
CA CYS A 24 -3.66 -6.04 -10.38
C CYS A 24 -5.14 -5.96 -10.80
N ALA A 25 -5.86 -7.06 -10.66
CA ALA A 25 -7.30 -7.10 -10.94
C ALA A 25 -8.10 -6.32 -9.88
N ASP A 26 -9.26 -5.80 -10.27
CA ASP A 26 -10.15 -5.04 -9.38
C ASP A 26 -10.76 -5.88 -8.24
N ASP A 27 -10.70 -7.20 -8.34
CA ASP A 27 -11.13 -8.15 -7.32
C ASP A 27 -9.96 -8.90 -6.64
N GLN A 28 -8.72 -8.41 -6.80
CA GLN A 28 -7.52 -8.98 -6.18
C GLN A 28 -6.87 -8.00 -5.21
N TYR A 29 -6.35 -8.49 -4.09
CA TYR A 29 -5.56 -7.65 -3.19
C TYR A 29 -4.22 -7.27 -3.83
N ILE A 30 -3.81 -6.02 -3.64
CA ILE A 30 -2.58 -5.47 -4.23
C ILE A 30 -1.34 -6.27 -3.81
N LEU A 31 -1.26 -6.69 -2.53
CA LEU A 31 -0.15 -7.53 -2.06
C LEU A 31 -0.09 -8.88 -2.78
N ASP A 32 -1.24 -9.54 -2.96
CA ASP A 32 -1.28 -10.86 -3.61
C ASP A 32 -0.84 -10.75 -5.08
N ALA A 33 -1.31 -9.73 -5.79
CA ALA A 33 -0.89 -9.44 -7.17
C ALA A 33 0.62 -9.19 -7.30
N ALA A 34 1.22 -8.49 -6.33
CA ALA A 34 2.66 -8.27 -6.28
C ALA A 34 3.42 -9.60 -6.10
N LEU A 35 3.02 -10.41 -5.12
CA LEU A 35 3.66 -11.70 -4.83
C LEU A 35 3.53 -12.69 -6.01
N GLU A 36 2.37 -12.74 -6.66
CA GLU A 36 2.17 -13.54 -7.89
C GLU A 36 3.05 -13.06 -9.05
N SER A 37 3.30 -11.75 -9.12
CA SER A 37 4.24 -11.14 -10.06
C SER A 37 5.72 -11.29 -9.64
N SER A 38 6.00 -12.12 -8.63
CA SER A 38 7.35 -12.33 -8.05
C SER A 38 8.00 -11.07 -7.48
N ILE A 39 7.19 -10.10 -7.06
CA ILE A 39 7.63 -8.88 -6.36
C ILE A 39 7.51 -9.12 -4.86
N ASP A 40 8.63 -9.03 -4.15
CA ASP A 40 8.68 -9.18 -2.70
C ASP A 40 8.40 -7.83 -2.02
N LEU A 41 7.23 -7.71 -1.40
CA LEU A 41 6.83 -6.57 -0.59
C LEU A 41 6.80 -6.97 0.89
N PRO A 42 6.95 -6.04 1.85
CA PRO A 42 6.89 -6.40 3.26
C PRO A 42 5.48 -6.84 3.67
N TYR A 43 5.37 -7.98 4.38
CA TYR A 43 4.12 -8.47 4.95
C TYR A 43 4.35 -9.28 6.23
N SER A 44 3.28 -9.47 7.01
CA SER A 44 3.31 -10.29 8.23
C SER A 44 1.97 -11.00 8.47
N CYS A 45 0.92 -10.27 8.89
CA CYS A 45 -0.34 -10.91 9.27
C CYS A 45 -1.23 -11.34 8.09
N MET A 46 -1.12 -10.66 6.94
CA MET A 46 -1.98 -10.84 5.75
C MET A 46 -3.49 -10.83 6.05
N ALA A 47 -3.90 -10.05 7.06
CA ALA A 47 -5.26 -9.99 7.56
C ALA A 47 -5.75 -8.55 7.78
N GLY A 48 -5.05 -7.56 7.21
CA GLY A 48 -5.38 -6.14 7.39
C GLY A 48 -5.27 -5.63 8.83
N ALA A 49 -4.54 -6.34 9.71
CA ALA A 49 -4.54 -6.12 11.15
C ALA A 49 -3.17 -5.70 11.72
N CYS A 50 -2.19 -5.38 10.87
CA CYS A 50 -0.87 -4.89 11.29
C CYS A 50 -0.31 -3.85 10.29
N SER A 51 0.82 -3.24 10.64
CA SER A 51 1.48 -2.18 9.86
C SER A 51 2.45 -2.65 8.77
N THR A 52 2.90 -3.91 8.78
CA THR A 52 4.05 -4.34 7.96
C THR A 52 3.86 -4.14 6.45
N CYS A 53 2.64 -4.34 5.94
CA CYS A 53 2.33 -4.15 4.52
C CYS A 53 1.83 -2.74 4.19
N VAL A 54 1.97 -1.78 5.11
CA VAL A 54 1.49 -0.42 4.87
C VAL A 54 2.41 0.28 3.88
N ALA A 55 1.79 0.91 2.89
CA ALA A 55 2.42 1.79 1.93
C ALA A 55 1.76 3.17 1.97
N LEU A 56 2.42 4.16 1.38
CA LEU A 56 1.84 5.48 1.10
C LEU A 56 1.29 5.50 -0.33
N LEU A 57 0.04 5.89 -0.51
CA LEU A 57 -0.58 6.14 -1.80
C LEU A 57 -0.20 7.54 -2.30
N ASN A 58 0.61 7.58 -3.36
CA ASN A 58 1.06 8.82 -3.97
C ASN A 58 0.02 9.35 -4.98
N ASP A 59 -0.62 8.44 -5.72
CA ASP A 59 -1.68 8.74 -6.69
C ASP A 59 -2.62 7.54 -6.89
N GLY A 60 -3.85 7.83 -7.33
CA GLY A 60 -4.87 6.83 -7.63
C GLY A 60 -5.86 6.58 -6.50
N ILE A 61 -6.66 5.52 -6.64
CA ILE A 61 -7.78 5.19 -5.75
C ILE A 61 -7.72 3.70 -5.40
N VAL A 62 -7.86 3.41 -4.12
CA VAL A 62 -7.98 2.04 -3.60
C VAL A 62 -9.24 1.93 -2.75
N ASP A 63 -9.74 0.70 -2.65
CA ASP A 63 -10.72 0.29 -1.67
C ASP A 63 -10.03 -0.60 -0.64
N GLN A 64 -9.91 -0.12 0.58
CA GLN A 64 -9.30 -0.84 1.70
C GLN A 64 -10.30 -1.06 2.83
N SER A 65 -11.58 -1.30 2.51
CA SER A 65 -12.62 -1.51 3.54
C SER A 65 -12.41 -2.74 4.43
N ASP A 66 -11.58 -3.69 3.98
CA ASP A 66 -11.41 -5.00 4.61
C ASP A 66 -10.33 -5.00 5.71
N GLN A 67 -9.55 -3.92 5.81
CA GLN A 67 -8.54 -3.74 6.85
C GLN A 67 -9.17 -3.25 8.18
N SER A 68 -8.49 -3.50 9.30
CA SER A 68 -8.96 -3.08 10.64
C SER A 68 -7.88 -2.41 11.51
N PHE A 69 -6.77 -2.00 10.91
CA PHE A 69 -5.60 -1.43 11.60
C PHE A 69 -5.52 0.10 11.48
N LEU A 70 -5.70 0.63 10.27
CA LEU A 70 -5.66 2.06 9.96
C LEU A 70 -6.96 2.74 10.40
N ASP A 71 -6.83 3.88 11.07
CA ASP A 71 -7.93 4.77 11.37
C ASP A 71 -8.16 5.79 10.23
N ASP A 72 -9.20 6.61 10.37
CA ASP A 72 -9.56 7.59 9.34
C ASP A 72 -8.44 8.61 9.09
N ASP A 73 -7.69 9.00 10.12
CA ASP A 73 -6.57 9.94 10.00
C ASP A 73 -5.41 9.33 9.19
N CYS A 74 -5.09 8.06 9.40
CA CYS A 74 -4.16 7.32 8.55
C CYS A 74 -4.62 7.34 7.08
N ILE A 75 -5.88 6.98 6.86
CA ILE A 75 -6.45 6.82 5.52
C ILE A 75 -6.41 8.15 4.78
N VAL A 76 -6.76 9.25 5.44
CA VAL A 76 -6.70 10.62 4.88
C VAL A 76 -5.27 11.04 4.54
N LYS A 77 -4.27 10.59 5.31
CA LYS A 77 -2.84 10.81 5.01
C LYS A 77 -2.33 9.95 3.84
N GLY A 78 -3.16 9.08 3.28
CA GLY A 78 -2.84 8.23 2.13
C GLY A 78 -2.20 6.89 2.52
N TYR A 79 -2.23 6.48 3.79
CA TYR A 79 -1.74 5.15 4.14
C TYR A 79 -2.69 4.06 3.65
N VAL A 80 -2.11 2.99 3.11
CA VAL A 80 -2.85 1.85 2.53
C VAL A 80 -2.31 0.53 3.06
N ALA A 81 -3.19 -0.32 3.58
CA ALA A 81 -2.86 -1.69 3.95
C ALA A 81 -2.95 -2.62 2.73
N LEU A 82 -1.82 -2.84 2.02
CA LEU A 82 -1.81 -3.54 0.73
C LEU A 82 -2.38 -4.97 0.75
N CYS A 83 -2.32 -5.66 1.90
CA CYS A 83 -2.87 -7.01 2.07
C CYS A 83 -4.40 -7.08 2.21
N ALA A 84 -5.07 -5.93 2.27
CA ALA A 84 -6.51 -5.81 2.40
C ALA A 84 -7.03 -4.62 1.57
N ALA A 85 -6.37 -4.34 0.44
CA ALA A 85 -6.68 -3.23 -0.44
C ALA A 85 -6.82 -3.71 -1.90
N TYR A 86 -7.90 -3.28 -2.55
CA TYR A 86 -8.20 -3.50 -3.96
C TYR A 86 -7.95 -2.22 -4.76
N PRO A 87 -7.37 -2.28 -5.97
CA PRO A 87 -7.27 -1.11 -6.84
C PRO A 87 -8.65 -0.70 -7.40
N ARG A 88 -8.85 0.60 -7.58
CA ARG A 88 -10.03 1.20 -8.26
C ARG A 88 -9.63 2.13 -9.41
N SER A 89 -8.33 2.34 -9.59
CA SER A 89 -7.67 2.99 -10.71
C SER A 89 -6.25 2.44 -10.83
N ASP A 90 -5.50 2.89 -11.83
CA ASP A 90 -4.03 2.81 -11.76
C ASP A 90 -3.56 3.56 -10.51
N ILE A 91 -2.53 3.05 -9.84
CA ILE A 91 -2.04 3.62 -8.58
C ILE A 91 -0.51 3.76 -8.59
N ASP A 92 -0.02 4.75 -7.85
CA ASP A 92 1.39 4.92 -7.50
C ASP A 92 1.52 4.82 -5.97
N ILE A 93 2.37 3.91 -5.49
CA ILE A 93 2.58 3.68 -4.07
C ILE A 93 4.07 3.72 -3.68
N THR A 94 4.34 4.19 -2.46
CA THR A 94 5.64 4.06 -1.80
C THR A 94 5.58 2.99 -0.71
N THR A 95 6.30 1.90 -0.92
CA THR A 95 6.34 0.72 -0.04
C THR A 95 7.43 0.87 1.03
N HIS A 96 7.52 -0.11 1.94
CA HIS A 96 8.50 -0.11 3.04
C HIS A 96 8.41 1.12 3.95
N TYR A 97 7.20 1.67 4.07
CA TYR A 97 6.94 2.93 4.76
C TYR A 97 6.59 2.76 6.25
N GLU A 98 6.57 1.51 6.76
CA GLU A 98 6.14 1.18 8.13
C GLU A 98 6.80 2.06 9.21
N SER A 99 8.13 2.22 9.16
CA SER A 99 8.87 3.01 10.17
C SER A 99 8.56 4.51 10.15
N GLU A 100 8.07 5.02 9.02
CA GLU A 100 7.73 6.43 8.80
C GLU A 100 6.23 6.68 8.96
N MET A 101 5.46 5.62 9.24
CA MET A 101 4.03 5.71 9.41
C MET A 101 3.69 6.51 10.67
N ASN A 102 3.02 7.65 10.49
CA ASN A 102 2.65 8.54 11.57
C ASN A 102 1.16 8.84 11.58
N CYS A 103 0.39 7.86 12.04
CA CYS A 103 -1.05 8.00 12.15
C CYS A 103 -1.53 8.66 13.44
N ASP A 104 -0.70 8.64 14.49
CA ASP A 104 -1.08 9.26 15.76
C ASP A 104 -0.97 10.80 15.66
N PRO A 105 -2.05 11.56 15.87
CA PRO A 105 -1.98 13.02 15.92
C PRO A 105 -1.06 13.58 17.03
N PHE A 106 -0.61 12.75 17.98
CA PHE A 106 0.30 13.12 19.06
C PHE A 106 1.79 12.78 18.81
N ILE A 107 2.14 12.11 17.71
CA ILE A 107 3.54 11.82 17.37
C ILE A 107 3.99 12.79 16.26
N ILE A 108 3.83 14.10 16.49
CA ILE A 108 4.62 15.08 15.75
C ILE A 108 5.90 15.28 16.57
N ILE A 109 7.03 14.85 16.01
CA ILE A 109 8.40 14.99 16.51
C ILE A 109 8.76 14.09 17.70
N LYS A 110 9.39 12.94 17.42
CA LYS A 110 10.48 12.46 18.27
C LYS A 110 11.78 12.88 17.60
N ASP A 111 12.29 14.01 18.04
CA ASP A 111 13.73 14.30 18.02
C ASP A 111 14.50 13.21 18.79
#